data_AF-A0A2D9SEA4-F1
#
_entry.id   AF-A0A2D9SEA4-F1
#
_cell.length_a   1.000
_cell.length_b   1.000
_cell.length_c   1.000
_cell.angle_alpha   90.00
_cell.angle_beta   90.00
_cell.angle_gamma   90.00
#
_symmetry.space_group_name_H-M   'P 1'
#
loop_
_entity.id
_entity.type
_entity.pdbx_description
1 polymer ?
#
loop_
_entity_poly.entity_id
_entity_poly.type
_entity_poly.pdbx_seq_one_letter_code
_entity_poly.pdbx_strand_id
1 'polypeptide(L)'
;MFYDFILSKFEIIIFVSLILIVFFSGLIFYIQNKFISDTNQKLDNLANSILKNNREFAEYLKTLSDVIEGNRENTEKLSLKINTLEKEISRMINIKGNDDMLSYAIELTRSGETKESIKEKTGLNEDEIETIYAYHRNLKD
;
A
#
# COMPACT_ATOMS: atom_id res chain seq x y z
N MET A 1 63.40 -40.64 52.93
CA MET A 1 62.96 -41.75 52.04
C MET A 1 62.20 -41.26 50.81
N PHE A 2 61.07 -40.55 50.92
CA PHE A 2 60.35 -40.01 49.74
C PHE A 2 61.11 -38.85 49.05
N TYR A 3 61.66 -37.92 49.82
CA TYR A 3 62.51 -36.84 49.30
C TYR A 3 63.77 -37.37 48.59
N ASP A 4 64.43 -38.39 49.16
CA ASP A 4 65.62 -39.00 48.55
C ASP A 4 65.29 -39.70 47.22
N PHE A 5 64.09 -40.29 47.13
CA PHE A 5 63.58 -40.88 45.89
C PHE A 5 63.35 -39.82 44.80
N ILE A 6 62.75 -38.67 45.16
CA ILE A 6 62.55 -37.54 44.25
C ILE A 6 63.90 -36.98 43.77
N LEU A 7 64.86 -36.80 44.69
CA LEU A 7 66.22 -36.33 44.36
C LEU A 7 66.94 -37.31 43.42
N SER A 8 66.80 -38.62 43.65
CA SER A 8 67.40 -39.66 42.78
C SER A 8 66.80 -39.70 41.37
N LYS A 9 65.56 -39.23 41.19
CA LYS A 9 64.83 -39.26 39.90
C LYS A 9 64.53 -37.87 39.34
N PHE A 10 65.14 -36.83 39.90
CA PHE A 10 64.83 -35.43 39.61
C PHE A 10 64.95 -35.07 38.12
N GLU A 11 66.01 -35.54 37.46
CA GLU A 11 66.24 -35.31 36.02
C GLU A 11 65.12 -35.90 35.16
N ILE A 12 64.65 -37.11 35.51
CA ILE A 12 63.56 -37.79 34.80
C ILE A 12 62.25 -37.02 35.00
N ILE A 13 61.99 -36.53 36.21
CA ILE A 13 60.79 -35.74 36.52
C ILE A 13 60.77 -34.44 35.69
N ILE A 14 61.90 -33.72 35.62
CA ILE A 14 62.02 -32.52 34.79
C ILE A 14 61.81 -32.83 33.32
N PHE A 15 62.45 -33.90 32.82
CA PHE A 15 62.34 -34.29 31.41
C PHE A 15 60.89 -34.62 31.02
N VAL A 16 60.18 -35.41 31.84
CA VAL A 16 58.77 -35.74 31.62
C VAL A 16 57.88 -34.49 31.69
N SER A 17 58.16 -33.57 32.62
CA SER A 17 57.42 -32.30 32.73
C SER A 17 57.57 -31.45 31.46
N LEU A 18 58.79 -31.34 30.90
CA LEU A 18 59.03 -30.61 29.66
C LEU A 18 58.29 -31.24 28.47
N ILE A 19 58.29 -32.57 28.36
CA ILE A 19 57.52 -33.28 27.31
C ILE A 19 56.03 -33.01 27.44
N LEU A 20 55.49 -33.05 28.67
CA LEU A 20 54.07 -32.78 28.91
C LEU A 20 53.70 -31.35 28.50
N ILE A 21 54.55 -30.35 28.79
CA ILE A 21 54.30 -28.96 28.39
C ILE A 21 54.19 -28.86 26.85
N VAL A 22 55.13 -29.47 26.12
CA VAL A 22 55.11 -29.46 24.65
C VAL A 22 53.86 -30.17 24.12
N PHE A 23 53.52 -31.33 24.69
CA PHE A 23 52.34 -32.10 24.29
C PHE A 23 51.03 -31.33 24.53
N PHE A 24 50.86 -30.75 25.72
CA PHE A 24 49.67 -29.95 26.04
C PHE A 24 49.59 -28.67 25.21
N SER A 25 50.72 -28.02 24.92
CA SER A 25 50.75 -26.86 24.02
C SER A 25 50.26 -27.24 22.62
N GLY A 26 50.70 -28.37 22.07
CA GLY A 26 50.21 -28.89 20.80
C GLY A 26 48.72 -29.21 20.80
N LEU A 27 48.21 -29.82 21.87
CA LEU A 27 46.77 -30.10 22.03
C LEU A 27 45.94 -28.82 22.09
N ILE A 28 46.39 -27.81 22.85
CA ILE A 28 45.71 -26.51 22.94
C ILE A 28 45.65 -25.87 21.56
N PHE A 29 46.76 -25.86 20.81
CA PHE A 29 46.79 -25.30 19.46
C PHE A 29 45.83 -26.02 18.52
N TYR A 30 45.78 -27.36 18.57
CA TYR A 30 44.84 -28.15 17.78
C TYR A 30 43.37 -27.81 18.08
N ILE A 31 42.99 -27.76 19.37
CA ILE A 31 41.62 -27.43 19.79
C ILE A 31 41.26 -26.00 19.38
N GLN A 32 42.15 -25.04 19.61
CA GLN A 32 41.93 -23.64 19.22
C GLN A 32 41.74 -23.50 17.71
N ASN A 33 42.59 -24.14 16.90
CA ASN A 33 42.50 -24.06 15.46
C ASN A 33 41.18 -24.66 14.94
N LYS A 34 40.74 -25.79 15.49
CA LYS A 34 39.44 -26.39 15.16
C LYS A 34 38.29 -25.46 15.54
N PHE A 35 38.32 -24.90 16.74
CA PHE A 35 37.29 -23.96 17.20
C PHE A 35 37.20 -22.71 16.32
N ILE A 36 38.35 -22.13 15.94
CA ILE A 36 38.42 -20.96 15.05
C ILE A 36 37.85 -21.32 13.68
N SER A 37 38.23 -22.46 13.11
CA SER A 37 37.71 -22.92 11.82
C SER A 37 36.19 -23.09 11.84
N ASP A 38 35.65 -23.79 12.84
CA ASP A 38 34.20 -24.02 12.97
C ASP A 38 33.43 -22.70 13.18
N THR A 39 34.02 -21.77 13.94
CA THR A 39 33.43 -20.46 14.20
C THR A 39 33.41 -19.60 12.94
N ASN A 40 34.50 -19.57 12.18
CA ASN A 40 34.58 -18.83 10.93
C ASN A 40 33.58 -19.38 9.91
N GLN A 41 33.44 -20.70 9.79
CA GLN A 41 32.44 -21.29 8.90
C GLN A 41 31.01 -20.88 9.29
N LYS A 42 30.69 -20.85 10.59
CA LYS A 42 29.39 -20.37 11.06
C LYS A 42 29.17 -18.89 10.76
N LEU A 43 30.20 -18.06 10.95
CA LEU A 43 30.15 -16.63 10.63
C LEU A 43 29.92 -16.40 9.13
N ASP A 44 30.62 -17.13 8.26
CA ASP A 44 30.45 -17.05 6.82
C ASP A 44 29.03 -17.46 6.41
N ASN A 45 28.50 -18.54 6.99
CA ASN A 45 27.13 -18.97 6.74
C ASN A 45 26.10 -17.92 7.18
N LEU A 46 26.30 -17.30 8.35
CA LEU A 46 25.43 -16.22 8.83
C LEU A 46 25.53 -14.99 7.94
N ALA A 47 26.73 -14.57 7.55
CA ALA A 47 26.95 -13.45 6.64
C ALA A 47 26.25 -13.68 5.28
N ASN A 48 26.38 -14.89 4.73
CA ASN A 48 25.71 -15.27 3.49
C ASN A 48 24.18 -15.28 3.62
N SER A 49 23.66 -15.78 4.75
CA SER A 49 22.23 -15.75 5.05
C SER A 49 21.70 -14.32 5.16
N ILE A 50 22.42 -13.44 5.86
CA ILE A 50 22.07 -12.01 5.98
C ILE A 50 22.09 -11.33 4.60
N LEU A 51 23.12 -11.56 3.79
CA LEU A 51 23.22 -10.99 2.44
C LEU A 51 22.06 -11.46 1.55
N LYS A 52 21.71 -12.74 1.61
CA LYS A 52 20.57 -13.30 0.88
C LYS A 52 19.26 -12.65 1.33
N ASN A 53 19.00 -12.62 2.64
CA ASN A 53 17.78 -12.03 3.19
C ASN A 53 17.65 -10.54 2.86
N ASN A 54 18.77 -9.79 2.87
CA ASN A 54 18.76 -8.39 2.49
C ASN A 54 18.41 -8.19 1.00
N ARG A 55 18.86 -9.08 0.11
CA ARG A 55 18.49 -9.05 -1.31
C ARG A 55 17.01 -9.34 -1.49
N GLU A 56 16.49 -10.39 -0.86
CA GLU A 56 15.06 -10.72 -0.90
C GLU A 56 14.21 -9.58 -0.34
N PHE A 57 14.64 -8.96 0.77
CA PHE A 57 13.96 -7.81 1.34
C PHE A 57 13.92 -6.61 0.39
N ALA A 58 15.02 -6.33 -0.32
CA ALA A 58 15.05 -5.28 -1.33
C ALA A 58 14.09 -5.55 -2.50
N GLU A 59 13.96 -6.82 -2.94
CA GLU A 59 12.99 -7.22 -3.96
C GLU A 59 11.54 -7.09 -3.48
N TYR A 60 11.25 -7.44 -2.23
CA TYR A 60 9.95 -7.21 -1.62
C TYR A 60 9.60 -5.73 -1.56
N LEU A 61 10.54 -4.88 -1.12
CA LEU A 61 10.33 -3.42 -1.09
C LEU A 61 10.07 -2.86 -2.48
N LYS A 62 10.79 -3.34 -3.50
CA LYS A 62 10.56 -2.93 -4.89
C LYS A 62 9.15 -3.32 -5.35
N THR A 63 8.75 -4.56 -5.12
CA THR A 63 7.41 -5.06 -5.50
C THR A 63 6.32 -4.26 -4.79
N LEU A 64 6.50 -3.95 -3.50
CA LEU A 64 5.57 -3.12 -2.74
C LEU A 64 5.48 -1.71 -3.32
N SER A 65 6.61 -1.12 -3.71
CA SER A 65 6.64 0.19 -4.38
C SER A 65 5.85 0.17 -5.68
N ASP A 66 6.02 -0.86 -6.51
CA ASP A 66 5.31 -1.00 -7.78
C ASP A 66 3.78 -1.12 -7.57
N VAL A 67 3.35 -1.86 -6.54
CA VAL A 67 1.93 -1.98 -6.16
C VAL A 67 1.36 -0.64 -5.66
N ILE A 68 2.13 0.10 -4.86
CA ILE A 68 1.71 1.42 -4.36
C ILE A 68 1.54 2.39 -5.52
N GLU A 69 2.48 2.42 -6.47
CA GLU A 69 2.41 3.29 -7.64
C GLU A 69 1.20 2.93 -8.51
N GLY A 70 0.99 1.63 -8.80
CA GLY A 70 -0.19 1.19 -9.54
C GLY A 70 -1.52 1.55 -8.86
N ASN A 71 -1.59 1.45 -7.54
CA ASN A 71 -2.76 1.86 -6.76
C ASN A 71 -2.99 3.37 -6.80
N ARG A 72 -1.91 4.17 -6.77
CA ARG A 72 -1.98 5.62 -6.92
C ARG A 72 -2.56 6.01 -8.27
N GLU A 73 -2.03 5.47 -9.36
CA GLU A 73 -2.55 5.75 -10.71
C GLU A 73 -4.03 5.37 -10.86
N ASN A 74 -4.43 4.22 -10.31
CA ASN A 74 -5.83 3.78 -10.34
C ASN A 74 -6.73 4.72 -9.54
N THR A 75 -6.26 5.22 -8.40
CA THR A 75 -6.98 6.20 -7.58
C THR A 75 -7.16 7.52 -8.33
N GLU A 76 -6.12 8.01 -9.00
CA GLU A 76 -6.20 9.22 -9.84
C GLU A 76 -7.21 9.04 -10.99
N LYS A 77 -7.19 7.88 -11.69
CA LYS A 77 -8.17 7.56 -12.74
C LYS A 77 -9.60 7.51 -12.20
N LEU A 78 -9.82 6.91 -11.03
CA LEU A 78 -11.14 6.87 -10.39
C LEU A 78 -11.62 8.26 -9.99
N SER A 79 -10.73 9.10 -9.44
CA SER A 79 -11.06 10.50 -9.11
C SER A 79 -11.51 11.28 -10.34
N LEU A 80 -10.82 11.15 -11.47
CA LEU A 80 -11.21 11.78 -12.73
C LEU A 80 -12.59 11.30 -13.24
N LYS A 81 -12.86 10.00 -13.12
CA LYS A 81 -14.17 9.44 -13.48
C LYS A 81 -15.28 9.98 -12.59
N ILE A 82 -15.05 10.06 -11.27
CA ILE A 82 -16.00 10.63 -10.32
C ILE A 82 -16.31 12.09 -10.69
N ASN A 83 -15.28 12.92 -10.93
CA ASN A 83 -15.46 14.31 -11.34
C ASN A 83 -16.26 14.44 -12.65
N THR A 84 -16.11 13.48 -13.57
CA THR A 84 -16.87 13.47 -14.83
C THR A 84 -18.33 13.09 -14.58
N LEU A 85 -18.57 12.06 -13.78
CA LEU A 85 -19.91 11.64 -13.38
C LEU A 85 -20.65 12.74 -12.61
N GLU A 86 -19.98 13.45 -11.70
CA GLU A 86 -20.58 14.58 -10.96
C GLU A 86 -21.06 15.70 -11.90
N LYS A 87 -20.27 16.02 -12.95
CA LYS A 87 -20.66 16.99 -13.98
C LYS A 87 -21.84 16.50 -14.80
N GLU A 88 -21.86 15.21 -15.17
CA GLU A 88 -22.97 14.62 -15.90
C GLU A 88 -24.25 14.59 -15.08
N ILE A 89 -24.17 14.21 -13.80
CA ILE A 89 -25.29 14.24 -12.86
C ILE A 89 -25.83 15.67 -12.73
N SER A 90 -24.96 16.66 -12.58
CA SER A 90 -25.36 18.07 -12.48
C SER A 90 -26.10 18.54 -13.74
N ARG A 91 -25.64 18.16 -14.93
CA ARG A 91 -26.35 18.43 -16.19
C ARG A 91 -27.70 17.73 -16.24
N MET A 92 -27.77 16.48 -15.80
CA MET A 92 -28.99 15.67 -15.79
C MET A 92 -30.03 16.26 -14.83
N ILE A 93 -29.61 16.74 -13.65
CA ILE A 93 -30.46 17.47 -12.71
C ILE A 93 -31.03 18.73 -13.36
N ASN A 94 -30.19 19.52 -14.05
CA ASN A 94 -30.65 20.73 -14.73
C ASN A 94 -31.67 20.42 -15.85
N ILE A 95 -31.41 19.40 -16.68
CA ILE A 95 -32.32 18.99 -17.76
C ILE A 95 -33.65 18.48 -17.18
N LYS A 96 -33.60 17.56 -16.21
CA LYS A 96 -34.81 17.00 -15.60
C LYS A 96 -35.62 18.06 -14.87
N GLY A 97 -34.98 18.95 -14.12
CA GLY A 97 -35.66 20.07 -13.47
C GLY A 97 -36.39 20.96 -14.48
N ASN A 98 -35.76 21.23 -15.63
CA ASN A 98 -36.40 21.99 -16.71
C ASN A 98 -37.57 21.22 -17.36
N ASP A 99 -37.41 19.93 -17.64
CA ASP A 99 -38.46 19.08 -18.21
C ASP A 99 -39.66 18.94 -17.26
N ASP A 100 -39.41 18.83 -15.95
CA ASP A 100 -40.44 18.80 -14.91
C ASP A 100 -41.22 20.13 -14.87
N MET A 101 -40.54 21.28 -15.01
CA MET A 101 -41.18 22.61 -15.08
C MET A 101 -42.00 22.80 -16.35
N LEU A 102 -41.50 22.33 -17.50
CA LEU A 102 -42.26 22.34 -18.76
C LEU A 102 -43.51 21.45 -18.66
N SER A 103 -43.38 20.25 -18.09
CA SER A 103 -44.51 19.34 -17.88
C SER A 103 -45.57 19.95 -16.96
N TYR A 104 -45.14 20.57 -15.86
CA TYR A 104 -46.02 21.25 -14.93
C TYR A 104 -46.71 22.49 -15.56
N ALA A 105 -46.00 23.26 -16.38
CA ALA A 105 -46.58 24.37 -17.14
C ALA A 105 -47.66 23.90 -18.14
N ILE A 106 -47.46 22.76 -18.80
CA ILE A 106 -48.46 22.14 -19.69
C ILE A 106 -49.70 21.72 -18.89
N GLU A 107 -49.53 21.11 -17.71
CA GLU A 107 -50.64 20.72 -16.83
C GLU A 107 -51.45 21.92 -16.33
N LEU A 108 -50.79 22.97 -15.85
CA LEU A 108 -51.44 24.21 -15.42
C LEU A 108 -52.21 24.87 -16.57
N THR A 109 -51.60 24.92 -17.76
CA THR A 109 -52.23 25.43 -18.98
C THR A 109 -53.50 24.66 -19.35
N ARG A 110 -53.45 23.32 -19.32
CA ARG A 110 -54.60 22.45 -19.59
C ARG A 110 -55.71 22.58 -18.55
N SER A 111 -55.32 22.92 -17.31
CA SER A 111 -56.22 23.16 -16.18
C SER A 111 -56.89 24.55 -16.20
N GLY A 112 -56.50 25.43 -17.13
CA GLY A 112 -57.11 26.74 -17.33
C GLY A 112 -56.50 27.89 -16.54
N GLU A 113 -55.31 27.69 -15.96
CA GLU A 113 -54.57 28.75 -15.26
C GLU A 113 -54.18 29.91 -16.20
N THR A 114 -53.90 31.09 -15.64
CA THR A 114 -53.47 32.27 -16.41
C THR A 114 -51.97 32.22 -16.73
N LYS A 115 -51.55 32.94 -17.78
CA LYS A 115 -50.13 33.03 -18.17
C LYS A 115 -49.27 33.55 -17.00
N GLU A 116 -49.73 34.57 -16.28
CA GLU A 116 -49.05 35.10 -15.09
C GLU A 116 -48.90 34.06 -13.97
N SER A 117 -49.96 33.28 -13.69
CA SER A 117 -49.94 32.21 -12.66
C SER A 117 -48.95 31.11 -13.02
N ILE A 118 -48.90 30.71 -14.30
CA ILE A 118 -47.93 29.72 -14.80
C ILE A 118 -46.50 30.26 -14.67
N LYS A 119 -46.27 31.53 -15.01
CA LYS A 119 -44.96 32.18 -14.87
C LYS A 119 -44.46 32.19 -13.43
N GLU A 120 -45.34 32.56 -12.50
CA GLU A 120 -45.00 32.60 -11.07
C GLU A 120 -44.72 31.20 -10.50
N LYS A 121 -45.45 30.18 -10.96
CA LYS A 121 -45.34 28.80 -10.46
C LYS A 121 -44.23 27.97 -11.10
N THR A 122 -43.76 28.33 -12.30
CA THR A 122 -42.78 27.53 -13.06
C THR A 122 -41.47 28.25 -13.35
N GLY A 123 -41.45 29.59 -13.28
CA GLY A 123 -40.26 30.40 -13.56
C GLY A 123 -39.82 30.40 -15.03
N LEU A 124 -40.65 29.85 -15.93
CA LEU A 124 -40.39 29.84 -17.38
C LEU A 124 -40.44 31.25 -17.99
N ASN A 125 -39.77 31.41 -19.13
CA ASN A 125 -39.73 32.68 -19.84
C ASN A 125 -41.06 32.99 -20.54
N GLU A 126 -41.34 34.27 -20.79
CA GLU A 126 -42.59 34.73 -21.43
C GLU A 126 -42.86 34.00 -22.76
N ASP A 127 -41.83 33.85 -23.60
CA ASP A 127 -41.91 33.20 -24.91
C ASP A 127 -42.23 31.69 -24.80
N GLU A 128 -41.67 31.02 -23.79
CA GLU A 128 -41.91 29.60 -23.52
C GLU A 128 -43.34 29.38 -23.04
N ILE A 129 -43.81 30.24 -22.13
CA ILE A 129 -45.19 30.22 -21.63
C ILE A 129 -46.16 30.52 -22.77
N GLU A 130 -45.88 31.52 -23.60
CA GLU A 130 -46.74 31.88 -24.73
C GLU A 130 -46.89 30.72 -25.72
N THR A 131 -45.79 30.03 -26.01
CA THR A 131 -45.80 28.84 -26.86
C THR A 131 -46.64 27.72 -26.22
N ILE A 132 -46.39 27.37 -24.96
CA ILE A 132 -47.16 26.33 -24.24
C ILE A 132 -48.65 26.69 -24.22
N TYR A 133 -48.97 27.95 -23.95
CA TYR A 133 -50.34 28.45 -23.88
C TYR A 133 -51.05 28.41 -25.23
N ALA A 134 -50.35 28.70 -26.33
CA ALA A 134 -50.89 28.64 -27.68
C ALA A 134 -51.23 27.21 -28.11
N TYR A 135 -50.42 26.22 -27.73
CA TYR A 135 -50.57 24.83 -28.18
C TYR A 135 -51.35 23.93 -27.21
N HIS A 136 -51.36 24.24 -25.91
CA HIS A 136 -51.91 23.35 -24.88
C HIS A 136 -53.08 23.92 -24.09
N ARG A 137 -53.43 25.20 -24.29
CA ARG A 137 -54.68 25.72 -23.74
C ARG A 137 -55.79 25.00 -24.48
N ASN A 138 -56.52 24.15 -23.76
CA ASN A 138 -57.67 23.44 -24.29
C ASN A 138 -58.57 24.45 -25.04
N LEU A 139 -58.57 24.36 -26.37
CA LEU A 139 -59.72 24.73 -27.20
C LEU A 139 -60.80 23.70 -26.88
N LYS A 140 -61.39 23.78 -25.68
CA LYS A 140 -62.70 23.21 -25.43
C LYS A 140 -63.67 24.16 -26.13
N ASP A 141 -64.04 23.81 -27.36
CA ASP A 141 -65.38 24.11 -27.85
C ASP A 141 -66.42 23.49 -26.90
#